data_AF-A0A7R9LXM8-F1
#
_entry.id   AF-A0A7R9LXM8-F1
#
_cell.length_a   1.000
_cell.length_b   1.000
_cell.length_c   1.000
_cell.angle_alpha   90.00
_cell.angle_beta   90.00
_cell.angle_gamma   90.00
#
_symmetry.space_group_name_H-M   'P 1'
#
loop_
_entity.id
_entity.type
_entity.pdbx_description
1 polymer ?
#
loop_
_entity_poly.entity_id
_entity_poly.type
_entity_poly.pdbx_seq_one_letter_code
_entity_poly.pdbx_strand_id
1 'polypeptide(L)'
;MSKVSFKERVILVDILAVIFGISSWVEVNGVWVETPILVQRLPEEWNLASFIVMITQLANIGPIVYSILKFKFTLKSVENPAIHVTLLIGAVSCLLLSLFWDRISLIN
;
A
#
# COMPACT_ATOMS: atom_id res chain seq x y z
N MET A 1 3.17 -11.35 37.02
CA MET A 1 2.55 -10.23 36.29
C MET A 1 3.67 -9.32 35.81
N SER A 2 4.09 -9.48 34.55
CA SER A 2 5.22 -8.70 33.99
C SER A 2 4.81 -7.25 33.83
N LYS A 3 5.62 -6.35 34.40
CA LYS A 3 5.47 -4.91 34.24
C LYS A 3 5.66 -4.58 32.76
N VAL A 4 4.56 -4.28 32.07
CA VAL A 4 4.59 -3.70 30.72
C VAL A 4 5.17 -2.30 30.88
N SER A 5 6.48 -2.17 30.66
CA SER A 5 7.18 -0.90 30.65
C SER A 5 6.73 -0.12 29.41
N PHE A 6 5.87 0.87 29.60
CA PHE A 6 5.54 1.85 28.57
C PHE A 6 6.78 2.69 28.31
N LYS A 7 7.59 2.23 27.35
CA LYS A 7 8.62 3.02 26.69
C LYS A 7 7.98 4.36 26.27
N GLU A 8 8.65 5.48 26.55
CA GLU A 8 8.15 6.83 26.29
C GLU A 8 7.47 6.91 24.91
N ARG A 9 6.15 7.13 24.90
CA ARG A 9 5.39 7.20 23.65
C ARG A 9 5.77 8.50 22.96
N VAL A 10 6.32 8.39 21.75
CA VAL A 10 6.68 9.54 20.94
C VAL A 10 5.47 9.91 20.09
N ILE A 11 4.76 10.97 20.49
CA ILE A 11 3.54 11.47 19.82
C ILE A 11 3.78 11.70 18.32
N LEU A 12 4.99 12.12 17.93
CA LEU A 12 5.38 12.28 16.53
C LEU A 12 5.24 10.97 15.75
N VAL A 13 5.66 9.84 16.31
CA VAL A 13 5.55 8.52 15.65
C VAL A 13 4.10 8.10 15.50
N ASP A 14 3.26 8.39 16.50
CA ASP A 14 1.82 8.11 16.44
C ASP A 14 1.13 8.93 15.34
N ILE A 15 1.45 10.23 15.23
CA ILE A 15 0.94 11.10 14.16
C ILE A 15 1.41 10.60 12.78
N LEU A 16 2.70 10.27 12.64
CA LEU A 16 3.24 9.73 11.39
C LEU A 16 2.55 8.42 10.99
N ALA A 17 2.27 7.54 11.95
CA ALA A 17 1.53 6.30 11.70
C ALA A 17 0.08 6.55 11.26
N VAL A 18 -0.59 7.55 11.86
CA VAL A 18 -1.95 7.95 11.45
C VAL A 18 -1.95 8.50 10.03
N ILE A 19 -1.03 9.42 9.69
CA ILE A 19 -0.92 9.98 8.34
C ILE A 19 -0.61 8.89 7.32
N PHE A 20 0.30 7.97 7.65
CA PHE A 20 0.63 6.81 6.80
C PHE A 20 -0.59 5.90 6.57
N GLY A 21 -1.39 5.66 7.62
CA GLY A 21 -2.65 4.93 7.49
C GLY A 21 -3.61 5.63 6.53
N ILE A 22 -3.81 6.94 6.71
CA ILE A 22 -4.69 7.75 5.88
C ILE A 22 -4.22 7.76 4.41
N SER A 23 -2.92 7.89 4.14
CA SER A 23 -2.40 7.92 2.77
C SER A 23 -2.70 6.63 2.01
N SER A 24 -2.50 5.46 2.65
CA SER A 24 -2.80 4.17 2.00
C SER A 24 -4.29 4.00 1.68
N TRP A 25 -5.17 4.51 2.55
CA TRP A 25 -6.61 4.47 2.31
C TRP A 25 -7.06 5.42 1.20
N VAL A 26 -6.50 6.63 1.18
CA VAL A 26 -6.79 7.64 0.16
C VAL A 26 -6.34 7.17 -1.22
N GLU A 27 -5.18 6.51 -1.32
CA GLU A 27 -4.66 5.98 -2.59
C GLU A 27 -5.63 4.95 -3.21
N VAL A 28 -6.10 3.97 -2.43
CA VAL A 28 -7.07 2.97 -2.90
C VAL A 28 -8.39 3.62 -3.34
N ASN A 29 -8.92 4.54 -2.54
CA ASN A 29 -10.19 5.21 -2.86
C ASN A 29 -10.06 6.17 -4.06
N GLY A 30 -8.93 6.85 -4.21
CA GLY A 30 -8.64 7.73 -5.35
C GLY A 30 -8.70 6.96 -6.66
N VAL A 31 -8.04 5.80 -6.71
CA VAL A 31 -8.09 4.89 -7.86
C VAL A 31 -9.54 4.48 -8.16
N TRP A 32 -10.32 4.09 -7.14
CA TRP A 32 -11.72 3.69 -7.32
C TRP A 32 -12.65 4.78 -7.84
N VAL A 33 -12.45 6.03 -7.41
CA VAL A 33 -13.22 7.19 -7.87
C VAL A 33 -12.88 7.53 -9.33
N GLU A 34 -11.64 7.30 -9.74
CA GLU A 34 -11.19 7.54 -11.11
C GLU A 34 -11.59 6.43 -12.09
N THR A 35 -11.68 5.17 -11.63
CA THR A 35 -12.10 4.02 -12.44
C THR A 35 -13.29 4.27 -13.38
N PRO A 36 -14.45 4.79 -12.93
CA PRO A 36 -15.60 5.01 -13.83
C PRO A 36 -15.30 6.01 -14.96
N ILE A 37 -14.36 6.95 -14.74
CA ILE A 37 -13.93 7.92 -15.75
C ILE A 37 -12.96 7.24 -16.73
N LEU A 38 -12.06 6.38 -16.25
CA LEU A 38 -11.14 5.61 -17.10
C LEU A 38 -11.84 4.55 -17.95
N VAL A 39 -12.85 3.87 -17.40
CA VAL A 39 -13.65 2.85 -18.10
C VAL A 39 -14.30 3.41 -19.37
N GLN A 40 -14.62 4.71 -19.41
CA GLN A 40 -15.20 5.37 -20.59
C GLN A 40 -14.16 5.72 -21.68
N ARG A 41 -12.87 5.74 -21.35
CA ARG A 41 -11.79 6.18 -22.25
C ARG A 41 -10.87 5.06 -22.71
N LEU A 42 -10.73 3.99 -21.93
CA LEU A 42 -9.84 2.87 -22.24
C LEU A 42 -10.63 1.73 -22.91
N PRO A 43 -10.02 1.04 -23.91
CA PRO A 43 -10.65 -0.09 -24.60
C PRO A 43 -10.82 -1.33 -23.71
N GLU A 44 -10.24 -1.33 -22.51
CA GLU A 44 -10.32 -2.42 -21.54
C GLU A 44 -11.60 -2.39 -20.68
N GLU A 45 -12.35 -1.29 -20.75
CA GLU A 45 -13.64 -1.10 -20.07
C GLU A 45 -13.59 -1.56 -18.59
N TRP A 46 -14.57 -2.34 -18.15
CA TRP A 46 -14.69 -2.84 -16.77
C TRP A 46 -13.61 -3.82 -16.35
N ASN A 47 -12.79 -4.32 -17.28
CA ASN A 47 -11.65 -5.17 -16.94
C ASN A 47 -10.65 -4.40 -16.04
N LEU A 48 -10.57 -3.08 -16.18
CA LEU A 48 -9.79 -2.20 -15.31
C LEU A 48 -10.23 -2.29 -13.83
N ALA A 49 -11.54 -2.29 -13.58
CA ALA A 49 -12.09 -2.45 -12.24
C ALA A 49 -11.76 -3.84 -11.66
N SER A 50 -11.82 -4.88 -12.50
CA SER A 50 -11.43 -6.24 -12.11
C SER A 50 -9.95 -6.34 -11.74
N PHE A 51 -9.06 -5.65 -12.45
CA PHE A 51 -7.64 -5.59 -12.09
C PHE A 51 -7.41 -4.91 -10.74
N ILE A 52 -8.09 -3.78 -10.46
CA ILE A 52 -7.99 -3.08 -9.17
C ILE A 52 -8.42 -3.98 -8.01
N VAL A 53 -9.55 -4.69 -8.16
CA VAL A 53 -10.02 -5.67 -7.17
C VAL A 53 -8.97 -6.75 -6.97
N MET A 54 -8.46 -7.36 -8.04
CA MET A 54 -7.47 -8.44 -7.95
C MET A 54 -6.19 -8.00 -7.23
N ILE A 55 -5.65 -6.83 -7.57
CA ILE A 55 -4.45 -6.27 -6.94
C ILE A 55 -4.72 -5.95 -5.46
N THR A 56 -5.90 -5.43 -5.13
CA THR A 56 -6.31 -5.18 -3.73
C THR A 56 -6.34 -6.48 -2.92
N GLN A 57 -6.86 -7.56 -3.50
CA GLN A 57 -6.87 -8.86 -2.84
C GLN A 57 -5.47 -9.43 -2.66
N LEU A 58 -4.58 -9.25 -3.64
CA LEU A 58 -3.17 -9.63 -3.53
C LEU A 58 -2.44 -8.81 -2.46
N ALA A 59 -2.80 -7.54 -2.24
CA ALA A 59 -2.19 -6.71 -1.20
C ALA A 59 -2.37 -7.30 0.21
N ASN A 60 -3.45 -8.06 0.46
CA ASN A 60 -3.67 -8.77 1.73
C ASN A 60 -2.64 -9.89 2.00
N ILE A 61 -1.89 -10.33 0.98
CA ILE A 61 -0.76 -11.25 1.15
C ILE A 61 0.37 -10.57 1.93
N GLY A 62 0.55 -9.25 1.81
CA GLY A 62 1.59 -8.50 2.50
C GLY A 62 1.55 -8.67 4.03
N PRO A 63 0.42 -8.39 4.70
CA PRO A 63 0.24 -8.64 6.14
C PRO A 63 0.43 -10.10 6.55
N ILE A 64 0.02 -11.05 5.72
CA ILE A 64 0.18 -12.49 5.98
C ILE A 64 1.67 -12.86 5.96
N VAL A 65 2.39 -12.44 4.92
CA VAL A 65 3.84 -12.65 4.80
C VAL A 65 4.57 -12.01 5.98
N TYR A 66 4.23 -10.76 6.31
CA TYR A 66 4.77 -10.06 7.48
C TYR A 66 4.54 -10.83 8.79
N SER A 67 3.32 -11.34 8.99
CA SER A 67 2.95 -12.11 10.19
C SER A 67 3.71 -13.45 10.27
N ILE A 68 3.86 -14.16 9.16
CA ILE A 68 4.63 -15.41 9.09
C ILE A 68 6.12 -15.15 9.37
N LEU A 69 6.70 -14.09 8.81
CA LEU A 69 8.10 -13.73 9.05
C LEU A 69 8.34 -13.38 10.52
N LYS A 70 7.42 -12.60 11.13
CA LYS A 70 7.46 -12.27 12.56
C LYS A 70 7.34 -13.52 13.43
N PHE A 71 6.44 -14.43 13.08
CA PHE A 71 6.23 -15.70 13.81
C PHE A 71 7.42 -16.65 13.72
N LYS A 72 7.97 -16.87 12.51
CA LYS A 72 9.08 -17.80 12.30
C LYS A 72 10.41 -17.33 12.88
N PHE A 73 10.70 -16.04 12.80
CA PHE A 73 12.03 -15.55 13.13
C PHE A 73 12.12 -14.77 14.46
N THR A 74 11.01 -14.51 15.15
CA THR A 74 10.99 -13.71 16.40
C THR A 74 11.84 -12.44 16.29
N LEU A 75 11.89 -11.82 15.10
CA LEU A 75 12.65 -10.59 14.93
C LEU A 75 11.83 -9.46 15.57
N LYS A 76 12.27 -9.02 16.74
CA LYS A 76 11.80 -7.79 17.39
C LYS A 76 12.09 -6.52 16.57
N SER A 77 12.84 -6.65 15.47
CA SER A 77 13.37 -5.53 14.69
C SER A 77 12.89 -5.49 13.23
N VAL A 78 11.90 -6.30 12.80
CA VAL A 78 11.37 -6.21 11.42
C VAL A 78 10.41 -5.04 11.22
N GLU A 79 9.91 -4.45 12.31
CA GLU A 79 8.90 -3.39 12.27
C GLU A 79 9.43 -2.14 11.53
N ASN A 80 10.61 -1.65 11.91
CA ASN A 80 11.24 -0.50 11.25
C ASN A 80 11.55 -0.73 9.76
N PRO A 81 12.25 -1.81 9.35
CA PRO A 81 12.55 -2.03 7.94
C PRO A 81 11.29 -2.31 7.12
N ALA A 82 10.26 -2.97 7.67
CA ALA A 82 9.01 -3.19 6.93
C ALA A 82 8.32 -1.85 6.59
N ILE A 83 8.24 -0.92 7.54
CA ILE A 83 7.65 0.41 7.30
C ILE A 83 8.43 1.17 6.21
N HIS A 84 9.76 1.20 6.31
CA HIS A 84 10.59 1.89 5.30
C HIS A 84 10.49 1.25 3.91
N VAL A 85 10.43 -0.09 3.84
CA VAL A 85 10.27 -0.80 2.57
C VAL A 85 8.91 -0.51 1.95
N THR A 86 7.83 -0.56 2.72
CA THR A 86 6.48 -0.24 2.21
C THR A 86 6.40 1.23 1.77
N LEU A 87 7.01 2.16 2.50
CA LEU A 87 7.07 3.57 2.14
C LEU A 87 7.84 3.80 0.82
N LEU A 88 8.99 3.13 0.65
CA LEU A 88 9.77 3.20 -0.58
C LEU A 88 9.02 2.62 -1.77
N ILE A 89 8.37 1.46 -1.60
CA ILE A 89 7.55 0.85 -2.65
C ILE A 89 6.43 1.80 -3.06
N GLY A 90 5.70 2.38 -2.11
CA GLY A 90 4.64 3.36 -2.39
C GLY A 90 5.16 4.59 -3.14
N ALA A 91 6.26 5.18 -2.67
CA ALA A 91 6.86 6.34 -3.32
C ALA A 91 7.32 6.03 -4.76
N VAL A 92 7.96 4.88 -4.97
CA VAL A 92 8.38 4.43 -6.30
C VAL A 92 7.18 4.17 -7.19
N SER A 93 6.10 3.56 -6.67
CA SER A 93 4.86 3.36 -7.41
C SER A 93 4.22 4.67 -7.84
N CYS A 94 4.12 5.68 -6.96
CA CYS A 94 3.59 7.00 -7.33
C CYS A 94 4.45 7.69 -8.40
N LEU A 95 5.78 7.59 -8.30
CA LEU A 95 6.69 8.15 -9.31
C LEU A 95 6.56 7.44 -10.66
N LEU A 96 6.50 6.11 -10.66
CA LEU A 96 6.28 5.31 -11.85
C LEU A 96 4.93 5.64 -12.48
N LEU A 97 3.85 5.72 -11.69
CA LEU A 97 2.54 6.11 -12.17
C LEU A 97 2.58 7.49 -12.82
N SER A 98 3.18 8.48 -12.17
CA SER A 98 3.30 9.83 -12.71
C SER A 98 4.09 9.90 -14.03
N LEU A 99 5.09 9.03 -14.23
CA LEU A 99 5.89 9.00 -15.45
C LEU A 99 5.23 8.18 -16.58
N PHE A 100 4.54 7.11 -16.24
CA PHE A 100 3.94 6.16 -17.20
C PHE A 100 2.45 6.41 -17.46
N TRP A 101 1.81 7.36 -16.77
CA TRP A 101 0.39 7.70 -16.94
C TRP A 101 0.00 7.96 -18.40
N ASP A 102 0.88 8.60 -19.18
CA ASP A 102 0.62 9.01 -20.57
C ASP A 102 1.03 7.96 -21.62
N ARG A 103 1.50 6.78 -21.18
CA ARG A 103 1.96 5.72 -22.08
C ARG A 103 0.89 4.65 -22.21
N ILE A 104 0.02 4.82 -23.19
CA ILE A 104 -0.90 3.78 -23.65
C ILE A 104 -0.06 2.71 -24.37
N SER A 105 0.14 1.55 -23.74
CA SER A 105 0.67 0.38 -24.43
C SER A 105 -0.41 -0.13 -25.39
N LEU A 106 -0.41 0.38 -26.62
CA LEU A 106 -1.08 -0.28 -27.74
C LEU A 106 -0.42 -1.64 -27.93
N ILE A 107 -0.99 -2.68 -27.32
CA ILE A 107 -0.66 -4.06 -27.63
C ILE A 107 -1.25 -4.29 -29.02
N ASN A 108 -0.40 -4.24 -30.04
CA ASN A 108 -0.73 -4.54 -31.43
C ASN A 108 -0.52 -6.03 -31.72
#